data_AF-A0A7C4EZY4-F1
#
_entry.id   AF-A0A7C4EZY4-F1
#
_cell.length_a   1.000
_cell.length_b   1.000
_cell.length_c   1.000
_cell.angle_alpha   90.00
_cell.angle_beta   90.00
_cell.angle_gamma   90.00
#
_symmetry.space_group_name_H-M   'P 1'
#
loop_
_entity.id
_entity.type
_entity.pdbx_description
1 polymer ?
#
loop_
_entity_poly.entity_id
_entity_poly.type
_entity_poly.pdbx_seq_one_letter_code
_entity_poly.pdbx_strand_id
1 'polypeptide(L)'
;MIKTWLIPIVASTIIMASLLMVNLMALTGSIFLEGFLEKKAKLVLVDSLAKDIFNAVDTIAEVSVHSSNGNFSEFMKILGNKMECFKEKISRDEEYFNEHGISIRFEYSIEAREDECLAEITSMIYTKDLEGFFAFEQVHNTVKRLVSATVNGSTG
;
A
#
# COMPACT_ATOMS: atom_id res chain seq x y z
N MET A 1 26.15 -9.53 66.00
CA MET A 1 25.23 -8.37 66.12
C MET A 1 25.27 -7.59 64.82
N ILE A 2 24.27 -7.76 63.95
CA ILE A 2 24.08 -6.84 62.81
C ILE A 2 23.64 -5.51 63.43
N LYS A 3 24.37 -4.43 63.16
CA LYS A 3 24.04 -3.10 63.70
C LYS A 3 22.67 -2.70 63.15
N THR A 4 21.68 -2.55 64.03
CA THR A 4 20.28 -2.17 63.72
C THR A 4 20.16 -0.90 62.87
N TRP A 5 21.17 -0.04 62.90
CA TRP A 5 21.31 1.16 62.06
C TRP A 5 21.49 0.87 60.55
N LEU A 6 21.89 -0.34 60.15
CA LEU A 6 22.02 -0.71 58.73
C LEU A 6 20.66 -0.96 58.04
N ILE A 7 19.64 -1.37 58.81
CA ILE A 7 18.31 -1.74 58.31
C ILE A 7 17.65 -0.60 57.51
N PRO A 8 17.55 0.64 58.02
CA PRO A 8 16.95 1.75 57.26
C PRO A 8 17.74 2.13 56.00
N ILE A 9 19.07 1.95 56.00
CA ILE A 9 19.91 2.23 54.83
C ILE A 9 19.61 1.22 53.73
N VAL A 10 19.58 -0.07 54.06
CA VAL A 10 19.27 -1.17 53.12
C VAL A 10 17.84 -1.04 52.59
N ALA A 11 16.87 -0.73 53.46
CA ALA A 11 15.48 -0.51 53.04
C ALA A 11 15.36 0.66 52.04
N SER A 12 16.03 1.79 52.31
CA SER A 12 16.06 2.94 51.41
C SER A 12 16.67 2.61 50.05
N THR A 13 17.78 1.85 50.04
CA THR A 13 18.42 1.43 48.78
C THR A 13 17.54 0.50 47.96
N ILE A 14 16.84 -0.45 48.60
CA ILE A 14 15.90 -1.34 47.92
C ILE A 14 14.74 -0.55 47.31
N ILE A 15 14.18 0.42 48.04
CA ILE A 15 13.10 1.28 47.53
C ILE A 15 13.58 2.09 46.33
N MET A 16 14.76 2.70 46.42
CA MET A 16 15.33 3.49 45.34
C MET A 16 15.62 2.64 44.09
N ALA A 17 16.20 1.44 44.28
CA ALA A 17 16.45 0.51 43.17
C ALA A 17 15.15 0.01 42.53
N SER A 18 14.12 -0.27 43.34
CA SER A 18 12.81 -0.70 42.86
C SER A 18 12.12 0.39 42.03
N LEU A 19 12.13 1.63 42.51
CA LEU A 19 11.60 2.79 41.77
C LEU A 19 12.36 3.02 40.46
N LEU A 20 13.68 2.87 40.48
CA LEU A 20 14.51 2.98 39.28
C LEU A 20 14.14 1.91 38.24
N MET A 21 13.97 0.66 38.67
CA MET A 21 13.52 -0.44 37.80
C MET A 21 12.16 -0.16 37.18
N VAL A 22 11.18 0.30 37.97
CA VAL A 22 9.84 0.61 37.48
C VAL A 22 9.90 1.74 36.45
N ASN A 23 10.68 2.80 36.70
CA ASN A 23 10.86 3.89 35.74
C ASN A 23 11.54 3.44 34.45
N LEU A 24 12.54 2.55 34.53
CA LEU A 24 13.18 1.98 33.35
C LEU A 24 12.23 1.09 32.54
N MET A 25 11.40 0.28 33.21
CA MET A 25 10.36 -0.53 32.55
C MET A 25 9.29 0.34 31.89
N ALA A 26 8.87 1.43 32.54
CA ALA A 26 7.93 2.37 31.96
C ALA A 26 8.52 3.09 30.72
N LEU A 27 9.79 3.50 30.79
CA LEU A 27 10.48 4.18 29.69
C LEU A 27 10.69 3.24 28.50
N THR A 28 11.17 2.02 28.74
CA THR A 28 11.34 1.00 27.70
C THR A 28 9.99 0.59 27.09
N GLY A 29 8.94 0.46 27.90
CA GLY A 29 7.58 0.24 27.43
C GLY A 29 7.06 1.36 26.53
N SER A 30 7.34 2.61 26.88
CA SER A 30 6.97 3.79 26.06
C SER A 30 7.66 3.77 24.70
N ILE A 31 8.98 3.54 24.66
CA ILE A 31 9.76 3.48 23.42
C ILE A 31 9.27 2.34 22.53
N PHE A 32 8.99 1.17 23.12
CA PHE A 32 8.45 0.03 22.39
C PHE A 32 7.08 0.34 21.79
N LEU A 33 6.19 0.97 22.56
CA LEU A 33 4.85 1.33 22.09
C LEU A 33 4.91 2.36 20.97
N GLU A 34 5.79 3.35 21.08
CA GLU A 34 6.02 4.36 20.04
C GLU A 34 6.47 3.72 18.72
N GLY A 35 7.48 2.85 18.77
CA GLY A 35 7.94 2.11 17.59
C GLY A 35 6.87 1.18 16.99
N PHE A 36 6.01 0.59 17.83
CA PHE A 36 4.88 -0.22 17.34
C PHE A 36 3.82 0.64 16.63
N LEU A 37 3.47 1.80 17.21
CA LEU A 37 2.49 2.71 16.63
C LEU A 37 2.98 3.29 15.30
N GLU A 38 4.27 3.64 15.22
CA GLU A 38 4.88 4.13 13.98
C GLU A 38 4.77 3.09 12.85
N LYS A 39 5.13 1.83 13.13
CA LYS A 39 5.03 0.73 12.15
C LYS A 39 3.60 0.47 11.72
N LYS A 40 2.65 0.52 12.65
CA LYS A 40 1.23 0.37 12.35
C LYS A 40 0.72 1.51 11.45
N ALA A 41 1.16 2.74 11.71
CA ALA A 41 0.82 3.89 10.87
C ALA A 41 1.37 3.75 9.45
N LYS A 42 2.65 3.35 9.30
CA LYS A 42 3.25 3.05 7.99
C LYS A 42 2.41 2.01 7.22
N LEU A 43 2.01 0.92 7.88
CA LEU A 43 1.19 -0.13 7.24
C LEU A 43 -0.16 0.39 6.74
N VAL A 44 -0.85 1.22 7.53
CA VAL A 44 -2.14 1.83 7.14
C VAL A 44 -1.98 2.75 5.94
N LEU A 45 -0.92 3.55 5.91
CA LEU A 45 -0.65 4.46 4.79
C LEU A 45 -0.40 3.70 3.49
N VAL A 46 0.37 2.61 3.54
CA VAL A 46 0.60 1.83 2.34
C VAL A 46 -0.66 1.09 1.88
N ASP A 47 -1.46 0.55 2.81
CA ASP A 47 -2.75 -0.04 2.44
C ASP A 47 -3.66 0.97 1.73
N SER A 48 -3.68 2.22 2.20
CA SER A 48 -4.39 3.31 1.52
C SER A 48 -3.81 3.59 0.13
N LEU A 49 -2.48 3.68 0.02
CA LEU A 49 -1.81 3.93 -1.26
C LEU A 49 -2.06 2.82 -2.28
N ALA A 50 -2.07 1.57 -1.85
CA ALA A 50 -2.38 0.43 -2.71
C ALA A 50 -3.81 0.54 -3.28
N LYS A 51 -4.78 0.89 -2.43
CA LYS A 51 -6.16 1.15 -2.85
C LYS A 51 -6.25 2.31 -3.84
N ASP A 52 -5.53 3.40 -3.60
CA ASP A 52 -5.51 4.54 -4.51
C ASP A 52 -4.93 4.18 -5.88
N ILE A 53 -3.87 3.37 -5.91
CA ILE A 53 -3.29 2.85 -7.15
C ILE A 53 -4.31 1.97 -7.89
N PHE A 54 -4.99 1.05 -7.21
CA PHE A 54 -6.01 0.19 -7.83
C PHE A 54 -7.21 0.99 -8.34
N ASN A 55 -7.68 1.99 -7.59
CA ASN A 55 -8.73 2.91 -8.05
C ASN A 55 -8.32 3.69 -9.30
N ALA A 56 -7.04 4.08 -9.39
CA ALA A 56 -6.51 4.73 -10.59
C ALA A 56 -6.49 3.77 -11.79
N VAL A 57 -6.15 2.49 -11.60
CA VAL A 57 -6.24 1.47 -12.65
C VAL A 57 -7.69 1.31 -13.14
N ASP A 58 -8.65 1.20 -12.23
CA ASP A 58 -10.07 1.10 -12.57
C ASP A 58 -10.53 2.31 -13.40
N THR A 59 -10.08 3.50 -13.02
CA THR A 59 -10.36 4.75 -13.73
C THR A 59 -9.71 4.79 -15.10
N ILE A 60 -8.44 4.36 -15.23
CA ILE A 60 -7.75 4.29 -16.52
C ILE A 60 -8.50 3.35 -17.46
N ALA A 61 -8.92 2.19 -16.97
CA ALA A 61 -9.66 1.21 -17.74
C ALA A 61 -10.99 1.79 -18.25
N GLU A 62 -11.73 2.48 -17.37
CA GLU A 62 -13.00 3.12 -17.71
C GLU A 62 -12.86 4.25 -18.74
N VAL A 63 -11.92 5.16 -18.53
CA VAL A 63 -11.67 6.26 -19.48
C VAL A 63 -11.22 5.71 -20.83
N SER A 64 -10.48 4.60 -20.85
CA SER A 64 -10.05 3.95 -22.10
C SER A 64 -11.23 3.40 -22.89
N VAL A 65 -12.23 2.80 -22.22
CA VAL A 65 -13.48 2.39 -22.86
C VAL A 65 -14.17 3.59 -23.51
N HIS A 66 -14.36 4.69 -22.77
CA HIS A 66 -15.01 5.89 -23.30
C HIS A 66 -14.24 6.56 -24.44
N SER A 67 -12.91 6.51 -24.42
CA SER A 67 -12.06 7.14 -25.44
C SER A 67 -11.99 6.36 -26.75
N SER A 68 -12.39 5.08 -26.73
CA SER A 68 -12.23 4.16 -27.87
C SER A 68 -13.36 4.20 -28.91
N ASN A 69 -14.40 5.01 -28.68
CA ASN A 69 -15.55 5.17 -29.59
C ASN A 69 -16.17 3.84 -30.09
N GLY A 70 -16.11 2.76 -29.29
CA GLY A 70 -16.65 1.46 -29.67
C GLY A 70 -15.72 0.58 -30.52
N ASN A 71 -14.47 0.98 -30.75
CA ASN A 71 -13.45 0.16 -31.42
C ASN A 71 -12.57 -0.58 -30.40
N PHE A 72 -12.63 -1.90 -30.40
CA PHE A 72 -11.88 -2.74 -29.44
C PHE A 72 -10.35 -2.64 -29.60
N SER A 73 -9.85 -2.56 -30.84
CA SER A 73 -8.42 -2.41 -31.10
C SER A 73 -7.90 -1.06 -30.57
N GLU A 74 -8.70 0.00 -30.74
CA GLU A 74 -8.37 1.33 -30.22
C GLU A 74 -8.43 1.37 -28.68
N PHE A 75 -9.44 0.73 -28.08
CA PHE A 75 -9.54 0.54 -26.64
C PHE A 75 -8.26 -0.11 -26.07
N MET A 76 -7.85 -1.25 -26.62
CA MET A 76 -6.66 -1.97 -26.14
C MET A 76 -5.37 -1.14 -26.29
N LYS A 77 -5.24 -0.40 -27.39
CA LYS A 77 -4.09 0.49 -27.61
C LYS A 77 -4.05 1.64 -26.60
N ILE A 78 -5.19 2.31 -26.36
CA ILE A 78 -5.28 3.42 -25.39
C ILE A 78 -5.02 2.89 -23.98
N LEU A 79 -5.61 1.75 -23.63
CA LEU A 79 -5.45 1.12 -22.33
C LEU A 79 -3.98 0.77 -22.07
N GLY A 80 -3.34 0.07 -23.00
CA GLY A 80 -1.92 -0.30 -22.89
C GLY A 80 -1.02 0.91 -22.72
N ASN A 81 -1.19 1.96 -23.54
CA ASN A 81 -0.40 3.18 -23.44
C ASN A 81 -0.57 3.88 -22.09
N LYS A 82 -1.82 4.02 -21.60
CA LYS A 82 -2.08 4.67 -20.31
C LYS A 82 -1.54 3.88 -19.13
N MET A 83 -1.67 2.55 -19.17
CA MET A 83 -1.13 1.67 -18.14
C MET A 83 0.40 1.72 -18.07
N GLU A 84 1.09 1.77 -19.22
CA GLU A 84 2.55 1.89 -19.23
C GLU A 84 2.99 3.24 -18.68
N CYS A 85 2.36 4.35 -19.13
CA CYS A 85 2.64 5.67 -18.57
C CYS A 85 2.37 5.74 -17.06
N PHE A 86 1.33 5.06 -16.57
CA PHE A 86 1.01 5.00 -15.15
C PHE A 86 2.08 4.22 -14.37
N LYS A 87 2.52 3.08 -14.88
CA LYS A 87 3.63 2.30 -14.30
C LYS A 87 4.94 3.08 -14.25
N GLU A 88 5.29 3.79 -15.32
CA GLU A 88 6.47 4.68 -15.35
C GLU A 88 6.34 5.83 -14.35
N LYS A 89 5.13 6.33 -14.10
CA LYS A 89 4.90 7.36 -13.08
C LYS A 89 5.17 6.81 -11.68
N ILE A 90 4.60 5.65 -11.34
CA ILE A 90 4.86 5.00 -10.03
C ILE A 90 6.35 4.70 -9.86
N SER A 91 7.02 4.24 -10.92
CA SER A 91 8.46 3.93 -10.87
C SER A 91 9.31 5.19 -10.65
N ARG A 92 8.91 6.34 -11.19
CA ARG A 92 9.58 7.62 -10.89
C ARG A 92 9.35 8.07 -9.46
N ASP A 93 8.16 7.83 -8.93
CA ASP A 93 7.81 8.16 -7.55
C ASP A 93 8.47 7.16 -6.55
N GLU A 94 9.04 6.04 -7.01
CA GLU A 94 9.74 5.05 -6.17
C GLU A 94 10.91 5.67 -5.38
N GLU A 95 11.66 6.61 -5.99
CA GLU A 95 12.75 7.30 -5.29
C GLU A 95 12.22 8.09 -4.07
N TYR A 96 11.07 8.75 -4.23
CA TYR A 96 10.41 9.46 -3.13
C TYR A 96 9.95 8.50 -2.02
N PHE A 97 9.38 7.35 -2.37
CA PHE A 97 8.98 6.36 -1.35
C PHE A 97 10.19 5.77 -0.62
N ASN A 98 11.29 5.52 -1.34
CA ASN A 98 12.52 4.98 -0.77
C ASN A 98 13.13 5.94 0.27
N GLU A 99 13.09 7.27 0.03
CA GLU A 99 13.50 8.28 1.02
C GLU A 99 12.67 8.21 2.32
N HIS A 100 11.43 7.71 2.23
CA HIS A 100 10.53 7.52 3.37
C HIS A 100 10.59 6.10 3.94
N GLY A 101 11.58 5.30 3.54
CA GLY A 101 11.84 3.96 4.08
C GLY A 101 10.98 2.86 3.48
N ILE A 102 10.29 3.10 2.36
CA ILE A 102 9.38 2.13 1.74
C ILE A 102 9.73 1.96 0.26
N SER A 103 9.93 0.73 -0.19
CA SER A 103 10.05 0.40 -1.61
C SER A 103 8.70 -0.10 -2.13
N ILE A 104 8.25 0.46 -3.24
CA ILE A 104 6.99 0.11 -3.90
C ILE A 104 7.28 -0.24 -5.35
N ARG A 105 6.79 -1.40 -5.78
CA ARG A 105 6.86 -1.83 -7.17
C ARG A 105 5.46 -2.15 -7.66
N PHE A 106 5.11 -1.59 -8.82
CA PHE A 106 3.84 -1.82 -9.50
C PHE A 106 4.06 -2.63 -10.77
N GLU A 107 3.31 -3.71 -10.92
CA GLU A 107 3.27 -4.54 -12.11
C GLU A 107 1.83 -4.73 -12.58
N TYR A 108 1.67 -4.97 -13.87
CA TYR A 108 0.38 -5.29 -14.42
C TYR A 108 0.50 -6.20 -15.64
N SER A 109 -0.58 -6.92 -15.94
CA SER A 109 -0.79 -7.63 -17.19
C SER A 109 -2.19 -7.34 -17.73
N ILE A 110 -2.32 -7.33 -19.05
CA ILE A 110 -3.61 -7.14 -19.72
C ILE A 110 -3.88 -8.37 -20.58
N GLU A 111 -4.99 -9.04 -20.33
CA GLU A 111 -5.53 -10.12 -21.16
C GLU A 111 -6.71 -9.58 -21.97
N ALA A 112 -6.67 -9.78 -23.28
CA ALA A 112 -7.73 -9.37 -24.20
C ALA A 112 -8.56 -10.59 -24.63
N ARG A 113 -9.88 -10.46 -24.54
CA ARG A 113 -10.84 -11.42 -25.09
C ARG A 113 -11.67 -10.71 -26.16
N GLU A 114 -11.15 -10.75 -27.38
CA GLU A 114 -11.74 -10.07 -28.55
C GLU A 114 -13.19 -10.52 -28.80
N ASP A 115 -13.47 -11.82 -28.71
CA ASP A 115 -14.82 -12.38 -28.92
C ASP A 115 -15.87 -11.82 -27.95
N GLU A 116 -15.43 -11.36 -26.77
CA GLU A 116 -16.29 -10.77 -25.74
C GLU A 116 -16.15 -9.25 -25.63
N CYS A 117 -15.35 -8.63 -26.50
CA CYS A 117 -14.96 -7.22 -26.44
C CYS A 117 -14.51 -6.82 -25.01
N LEU A 118 -13.73 -7.69 -24.36
CA LEU A 118 -13.38 -7.58 -22.94
C LEU A 118 -11.87 -7.48 -22.76
N ALA A 119 -11.45 -6.61 -21.83
CA ALA A 119 -10.09 -6.59 -21.30
C ALA A 119 -10.12 -6.88 -19.80
N GLU A 120 -9.23 -7.77 -19.38
CA GLU A 120 -8.95 -8.08 -17.98
C GLU A 120 -7.56 -7.56 -17.66
N ILE A 121 -7.47 -6.74 -16.61
CA ILE A 121 -6.23 -6.14 -16.14
C ILE A 121 -5.96 -6.72 -14.77
N THR A 122 -4.86 -7.45 -14.64
CA THR A 122 -4.36 -7.88 -13.34
C THR A 122 -3.27 -6.91 -12.93
N SER A 123 -3.47 -6.25 -11.79
CA SER A 123 -2.55 -5.28 -11.21
C SER A 123 -1.98 -5.83 -9.91
N MET A 124 -0.70 -5.61 -9.69
CA MET A 124 0.02 -6.14 -8.56
C MET A 124 0.92 -5.08 -7.95
N ILE A 125 0.82 -4.92 -6.64
CA ILE A 125 1.61 -3.97 -5.86
C ILE A 125 2.42 -4.77 -4.87
N TYR A 126 3.74 -4.66 -4.98
CA TYR A 126 4.67 -5.14 -3.99
C TYR A 126 5.12 -3.96 -3.16
N THR A 127 5.02 -4.09 -1.84
CA THR A 127 5.59 -3.10 -0.93
C THR A 127 6.47 -3.78 0.09
N LYS A 128 7.62 -3.17 0.32
CA LYS A 128 8.61 -3.62 1.27
C LYS A 128 9.07 -2.45 2.12
N ASP A 129 9.06 -2.65 3.44
CA ASP A 129 9.77 -1.78 4.36
C ASP A 129 11.27 -2.00 4.23
N LEU A 130 12.02 -0.92 4.01
CA LEU A 130 13.47 -0.97 3.83
C LEU A 130 14.19 -1.32 5.14
N GLU A 131 13.57 -1.05 6.28
CA GLU A 131 14.05 -1.49 7.60
C GLU A 131 13.79 -2.98 7.85
N GLY A 132 13.00 -3.63 6.99
CA GLY A 132 12.77 -5.08 6.98
C GLY A 132 11.66 -5.55 7.93
N PHE A 133 10.82 -4.66 8.45
CA PHE A 133 9.74 -5.05 9.37
C PHE A 133 8.55 -5.71 8.69
N PHE A 134 8.28 -5.37 7.43
CA PHE A 134 7.19 -5.97 6.68
C PHE A 134 7.48 -6.02 5.17
N ALA A 135 6.82 -6.96 4.51
CA ALA A 135 6.66 -7.00 3.07
C ALA A 135 5.28 -7.57 2.76
N PHE A 136 4.60 -7.03 1.77
CA PHE A 136 3.33 -7.55 1.30
C PHE A 136 3.15 -7.36 -0.19
N GLU A 137 2.29 -8.21 -0.72
CA GLU A 137 1.89 -8.25 -2.11
C GLU A 137 0.36 -8.14 -2.14
N GLN A 138 -0.14 -7.24 -2.96
CA GLN A 138 -1.57 -7.07 -3.18
C GLN A 138 -1.87 -7.24 -4.66
N VAL A 139 -2.94 -7.95 -4.98
CA VAL A 139 -3.38 -8.22 -6.35
C VAL A 139 -4.80 -7.72 -6.51
N HIS A 140 -5.05 -6.99 -7.60
CA HIS A 140 -6.36 -6.48 -7.98
C HIS A 140 -6.66 -6.80 -9.43
N ASN A 141 -7.87 -7.29 -9.69
CA ASN A 141 -8.34 -7.60 -11.04
C ASN A 141 -9.42 -6.60 -11.45
N THR A 142 -9.15 -5.89 -12.54
CA THR A 142 -10.09 -4.97 -13.16
C THR A 142 -10.57 -5.57 -14.47
N VAL A 143 -11.88 -5.75 -14.62
CA VAL A 143 -12.48 -6.23 -15.87
C VAL A 143 -13.32 -5.13 -16.49
N LYS A 144 -13.07 -4.80 -17.76
CA LYS A 144 -13.88 -3.84 -18.52
C LYS A 144 -14.29 -4.44 -19.86
N ARG A 145 -15.58 -4.28 -20.16
CA ARG A 145 -16.18 -4.67 -21.45
C ARG A 145 -16.49 -3.41 -22.24
N LEU A 146 -16.11 -3.41 -23.51
CA LEU A 146 -16.50 -2.40 -24.46
C LEU A 146 -17.93 -2.71 -24.92
N VAL A 147 -18.90 -1.91 -24.45
CA VAL A 147 -20.28 -1.99 -24.93
C VAL A 147 -20.34 -1.22 -26.25
N SER A 148 -20.54 -1.91 -27.37
CA SER A 148 -20.85 -1.25 -28.63
C SER A 148 -22.13 -0.44 -28.43
N ALA A 149 -22.08 0.87 -28.66
CA ALA A 149 -23.30 1.67 -28.74
C ALA A 149 -24.13 1.12 -29.92
N THR A 150 -25.12 0.29 -29.62
CA THR A 150 -26.15 -0.05 -30.60
C THR A 150 -26.82 1.27 -30.95
N VAL A 151 -26.55 1.77 -32.15
CA VAL A 151 -27.24 2.92 -32.72
C VAL A 151 -28.73 2.58 -32.70
N ASN A 152 -29.48 3.19 -31.78
CA ASN A 152 -30.93 3.22 -31.84
C ASN A 152 -31.34 4.13 -33.01
N GLY A 153 -31.09 3.64 -34.23
CA GLY A 153 -31.73 4.07 -35.45
C GLY A 153 -32.89 3.13 -35.73
N SER A 154 -33.92 3.19 -34.88
CA SER A 154 -35.23 2.62 -35.22
C SER A 154 -36.06 3.74 -35.82
N THR A 155 -35.95 3.89 -37.13
CA THR A 155 -36.97 4.54 -37.95
C THR A 155 -38.33 3.88 -37.69
N GLY A 156 -39.31 4.69 -37.28
CA GLY A 156 -40.72 4.37 -37.21
C GLY A 156 -41.53 5.65 -37.22
#